data_AF-A0A7W8GC89-F1
#
_entry.id   AF-A0A7W8GC89-F1
#
_cell.length_a   1.000
_cell.length_b   1.000
_cell.length_c   1.000
_cell.angle_alpha   90.00
_cell.angle_beta   90.00
_cell.angle_gamma   90.00
#
_symmetry.space_group_name_H-M   'P 1'
#
loop_
_entity.id
_entity.type
_entity.pdbx_description
1 polymer ?
#
loop_
_entity_poly.entity_id
_entity_poly.type
_entity_poly.pdbx_seq_one_letter_code
_entity_poly.pdbx_strand_id
1 'polypeptide(L)'
;MLLKACLNGDRPPGSHPALPVTPAQLAQAAQAAAQAGAGALHLHPRDEGGRESLEAGAVAAALRVVRAACPGLPAGISSGFWILPDVAAQLAAARAWTVRPDFVSVNWHEAHARPLAETLLGLGVGVEAGL
;
A
#
# COMPACT_ATOMS: atom_id res chain seq x y z
N MET A 1 6.89 21.74 1.79
CA MET A 1 6.46 20.88 0.67
C MET A 1 6.45 19.45 1.15
N LEU A 2 5.40 18.68 0.89
CA LEU A 2 5.35 17.25 1.25
C LEU A 2 5.93 16.41 0.11
N LEU A 3 6.89 15.54 0.43
CA LEU A 3 7.41 14.54 -0.49
C LEU A 3 6.83 13.17 -0.12
N LYS A 4 6.16 12.51 -1.08
CA LYS A 4 5.68 11.14 -0.93
C LYS A 4 6.53 10.20 -1.79
N ALA A 5 7.14 9.19 -1.18
CA ALA A 5 7.94 8.21 -1.90
C ALA A 5 7.10 6.97 -2.27
N CYS A 6 6.97 6.69 -3.57
CA CYS A 6 6.35 5.47 -4.09
C CYS A 6 7.41 4.38 -4.26
N LEU A 7 7.41 3.37 -3.39
CA LEU A 7 8.57 2.52 -3.17
C LEU A 7 8.78 1.42 -4.23
N ASN A 8 7.70 0.84 -4.76
CA ASN A 8 7.80 -0.29 -5.69
C ASN A 8 6.85 -0.23 -6.88
N GLY A 9 5.59 0.17 -6.68
CA GLY A 9 4.61 0.18 -7.77
C GLY A 9 4.20 -1.23 -8.24
N ASP A 10 3.57 -1.27 -9.41
CA ASP A 10 3.14 -2.47 -10.14
C ASP A 10 4.29 -3.20 -10.87
N ARG A 11 5.52 -2.74 -10.70
CA ARG A 11 6.69 -3.25 -11.42
C ARG A 11 6.94 -4.73 -11.14
N PRO A 12 7.27 -5.57 -12.14
CA PRO A 12 7.55 -6.98 -11.89
C PRO A 12 8.86 -7.17 -11.14
N PRO A 13 8.98 -8.18 -10.25
CA PRO A 13 10.24 -8.55 -9.63
C PRO A 13 11.35 -8.72 -10.67
N GLY A 14 12.52 -8.15 -10.40
CA GLY A 14 13.65 -8.16 -11.33
C GLY A 14 13.66 -7.05 -12.38
N SER A 15 12.61 -6.21 -12.48
CA SER A 15 12.61 -5.07 -13.42
C SER A 15 13.67 -4.00 -13.10
N HIS A 16 14.12 -3.95 -11.85
CA HIS A 16 15.18 -3.07 -11.39
C HIS A 16 15.89 -3.72 -10.19
N PRO A 17 17.23 -3.70 -10.10
CA PRO A 17 17.96 -4.38 -9.02
C PRO A 17 17.63 -3.83 -7.62
N ALA A 18 17.21 -2.56 -7.53
CA ALA A 18 16.81 -1.93 -6.26
C ALA A 18 15.29 -1.95 -6.01
N LEU A 19 14.49 -2.65 -6.82
CA LEU A 19 13.04 -2.75 -6.59
C LEU A 19 12.76 -3.55 -5.30
N PRO A 20 12.10 -2.98 -4.29
CA PRO A 20 11.76 -3.74 -3.09
C PRO A 20 10.56 -4.65 -3.35
N VAL A 21 10.78 -5.96 -3.20
CA VAL A 21 9.78 -7.00 -3.40
C VAL A 21 9.39 -7.66 -2.08
N THR A 22 10.37 -7.91 -1.20
CA THR A 22 10.13 -8.53 0.10
C THR A 22 9.85 -7.49 1.20
N PRO A 23 9.24 -7.89 2.33
CA PRO A 23 9.06 -7.00 3.49
C PRO A 23 10.38 -6.38 3.98
N ALA A 24 11.47 -7.16 4.04
CA ALA A 24 12.77 -6.65 4.47
C ALA A 24 13.32 -5.57 3.52
N GLN A 25 13.15 -5.75 2.21
CA GLN A 25 13.54 -4.75 1.23
C GLN A 25 12.66 -3.49 1.30
N LEU A 26 11.35 -3.65 1.55
CA LEU A 26 10.45 -2.51 1.76
C LEU A 26 10.87 -1.68 2.97
N ALA A 27 11.25 -2.31 4.08
CA ALA A 27 11.75 -1.61 5.27
C ALA A 27 13.01 -0.80 4.98
N GLN A 28 13.98 -1.38 4.27
CA GLN A 28 15.20 -0.69 3.86
C GLN A 28 14.91 0.51 2.94
N ALA A 29 14.04 0.32 1.94
CA ALA A 29 13.64 1.39 1.02
C ALA A 29 12.88 2.50 1.73
N ALA A 30 11.98 2.16 2.66
CA ALA A 30 11.26 3.11 3.50
C ALA A 30 12.22 3.96 4.33
N GLN A 31 13.20 3.33 5.00
CA GLN A 31 14.19 4.02 5.82
C GLN A 31 15.03 4.98 4.97
N ALA A 32 15.50 4.54 3.80
CA ALA A 32 16.27 5.39 2.89
C ALA A 32 15.44 6.59 2.40
N ALA A 33 14.17 6.37 2.04
CA ALA A 33 13.26 7.44 1.63
C ALA A 33 13.02 8.45 2.77
N ALA A 34 12.81 7.97 4.00
CA ALA A 34 12.62 8.80 5.18
C ALA A 34 13.86 9.67 5.46
N GLN A 35 15.06 9.08 5.40
CA GLN A 35 16.33 9.80 5.56
C GLN A 35 16.56 10.86 4.47
N ALA A 36 16.05 10.60 3.26
CA ALA A 36 16.07 11.56 2.16
C ALA A 36 15.00 12.67 2.26
N GLY A 37 14.16 12.66 3.31
CA GLY A 37 13.16 13.70 3.58
C GLY A 37 11.75 13.39 3.09
N ALA A 38 11.42 12.12 2.78
CA ALA A 38 10.04 11.73 2.51
C ALA A 38 9.17 11.94 3.77
N GLY A 39 8.03 12.62 3.60
CA GLY A 39 7.03 12.84 4.64
C GLY A 39 5.84 11.89 4.57
N ALA A 40 5.77 11.03 3.55
CA ALA A 40 4.83 9.92 3.45
C ALA A 40 5.37 8.83 2.51
N LEU A 41 4.86 7.61 2.65
CA LEU A 41 5.22 6.46 1.83
C LEU A 41 4.00 5.90 1.12
N HIS A 42 4.21 5.43 -0.11
CA HIS A 42 3.24 4.65 -0.87
C HIS A 42 3.88 3.33 -1.28
N LEU A 43 3.20 2.23 -1.04
CA LEU A 43 3.69 0.89 -1.36
C LEU A 43 2.61 0.01 -1.98
N HIS A 44 3.05 -0.98 -2.72
CA HIS A 44 2.23 -2.06 -3.25
C HIS A 44 2.61 -3.32 -2.46
N PRO A 45 1.79 -3.76 -1.50
CA PRO A 45 2.06 -4.98 -0.74
C PRO A 45 2.14 -6.19 -1.66
N ARG A 46 2.98 -7.16 -1.33
CA ARG A 46 3.21 -8.36 -2.15
C ARG A 46 3.08 -9.63 -1.32
N ASP A 47 2.61 -10.68 -1.97
CA ASP A 47 2.58 -12.04 -1.42
C ASP A 47 3.98 -12.69 -1.42
N GLU A 48 4.08 -13.93 -0.95
CA GLU A 48 5.34 -14.69 -0.92
C GLU A 48 5.90 -14.96 -2.32
N GLY A 49 5.04 -14.97 -3.35
CA GLY A 49 5.43 -15.07 -4.76
C GLY A 49 5.87 -13.74 -5.39
N GLY A 50 5.86 -12.64 -4.63
CA GLY A 50 6.22 -11.31 -5.10
C GLY A 50 5.16 -10.65 -5.98
N ARG A 51 3.93 -11.17 -6.03
CA ARG A 51 2.81 -10.56 -6.76
C ARG A 51 2.11 -9.53 -5.88
N GLU A 52 1.58 -8.46 -6.46
CA GLU A 52 0.76 -7.50 -5.71
C GLU A 52 -0.39 -8.22 -5.02
N SER A 53 -0.68 -7.87 -3.77
CA SER A 53 -1.73 -8.53 -2.99
C SER A 53 -2.39 -7.56 -2.00
N LEU A 54 -3.71 -7.65 -1.88
CA LEU A 54 -4.51 -6.95 -0.86
C LEU A 54 -4.91 -7.88 0.30
N GLU A 55 -4.41 -9.12 0.32
CA GLU A 55 -4.70 -10.05 1.41
C GLU A 55 -4.18 -9.51 2.75
N ALA A 56 -4.95 -9.75 3.82
CA ALA A 56 -4.64 -9.21 5.14
C ALA A 56 -3.23 -9.58 5.64
N GLY A 57 -2.74 -10.78 5.30
CA GLY A 57 -1.39 -11.22 5.63
C GLY A 57 -0.32 -10.37 4.94
N ALA A 58 -0.43 -10.20 3.62
CA ALA A 58 0.51 -9.42 2.81
C ALA A 58 0.54 -7.94 3.22
N VAL A 59 -0.64 -7.33 3.37
CA VAL A 59 -0.78 -5.94 3.84
C VAL A 59 -0.15 -5.77 5.22
N ALA A 60 -0.45 -6.68 6.16
CA ALA A 60 0.09 -6.59 7.51
C ALA A 60 1.61 -6.83 7.57
N ALA A 61 2.15 -7.73 6.76
CA ALA A 61 3.59 -7.96 6.65
C ALA A 61 4.31 -6.69 6.17
N ALA A 62 3.83 -6.06 5.10
CA ALA A 62 4.40 -4.84 4.56
C ALA A 62 4.31 -3.65 5.53
N LEU A 63 3.14 -3.42 6.14
CA LEU A 63 2.94 -2.29 7.03
C LEU A 63 3.74 -2.41 8.34
N ARG A 64 3.86 -3.61 8.91
CA ARG A 64 4.62 -3.81 10.16
C ARG A 64 6.10 -3.46 9.99
N VAL A 65 6.73 -3.95 8.93
CA VAL A 65 8.17 -3.71 8.69
C VAL A 65 8.45 -2.25 8.33
N VAL A 66 7.56 -1.60 7.57
CA VAL A 66 7.67 -0.17 7.23
C VAL A 66 7.51 0.69 8.49
N ARG A 67 6.50 0.43 9.32
CA ARG A 67 6.29 1.17 10.58
C ARG A 67 7.41 0.96 11.60
N ALA A 68 7.97 -0.26 11.66
CA ALA A 68 9.13 -0.53 12.52
C ALA A 68 10.38 0.24 12.04
N ALA A 69 10.60 0.34 10.72
CA ALA A 69 11.73 1.07 10.15
C ALA A 69 11.56 2.60 10.22
N CYS A 70 10.32 3.10 10.11
CA CYS A 70 10.00 4.52 10.07
C CYS A 70 8.83 4.86 11.01
N PRO A 71 9.01 4.83 12.35
CA PRO A 71 7.94 5.13 13.29
C PRO A 71 7.35 6.53 13.08
N GLY A 72 6.02 6.61 12.97
CA GLY A 72 5.29 7.88 12.81
C GLY A 72 5.23 8.42 11.39
N LEU A 73 5.91 7.81 10.41
CA LEU A 73 5.81 8.20 9.01
C LEU A 73 4.56 7.58 8.37
N PRO A 74 3.63 8.37 7.79
CA PRO A 74 2.41 7.83 7.17
C PRO A 74 2.72 6.88 6.01
N ALA A 75 2.09 5.72 6.01
CA ALA A 75 2.21 4.69 4.99
C ALA A 75 0.86 4.35 4.37
N GLY A 76 0.74 4.60 3.07
CA GLY A 76 -0.41 4.21 2.27
C GLY A 76 -0.12 3.06 1.30
N ILE A 77 -1.19 2.40 0.87
CA ILE A 77 -1.11 1.30 -0.10
C ILE A 77 -1.96 1.57 -1.34
N SER A 78 -1.59 0.93 -2.46
CA SER A 78 -2.43 0.86 -3.65
C SER A 78 -3.64 -0.06 -3.43
N SER A 79 -4.77 0.26 -4.07
CA SER A 79 -5.92 -0.64 -4.23
C SER A 79 -6.38 -0.79 -5.68
N GLY A 80 -5.46 -0.60 -6.63
CA GLY A 80 -5.79 -0.65 -8.06
C GLY A 80 -6.54 -1.93 -8.44
N PHE A 81 -7.54 -1.81 -9.31
CA PHE A 81 -8.42 -2.93 -9.67
C PHE A 81 -7.67 -4.15 -10.21
N TRP A 82 -6.53 -3.97 -10.86
CA TRP A 82 -5.70 -5.05 -11.38
C TRP A 82 -5.09 -5.96 -10.28
N ILE A 83 -4.93 -5.46 -9.05
CA ILE A 83 -4.37 -6.25 -7.94
C ILE A 83 -5.36 -7.33 -7.51
N LEU A 84 -6.64 -6.96 -7.44
CA LEU A 84 -7.74 -7.84 -7.11
C LEU A 84 -8.96 -7.43 -7.94
N PRO A 85 -9.13 -7.99 -9.15
CA PRO A 85 -10.15 -7.55 -10.13
C PRO A 85 -11.55 -8.11 -9.80
N ASP A 86 -11.92 -7.99 -8.53
CA ASP A 86 -13.23 -8.35 -7.99
C ASP A 86 -13.58 -7.35 -6.89
N VAL A 87 -14.66 -6.60 -7.13
CA VAL A 87 -15.12 -5.54 -6.22
C VAL A 87 -15.51 -6.10 -4.86
N ALA A 88 -16.25 -7.21 -4.83
CA ALA A 88 -16.68 -7.81 -3.57
C ALA A 88 -15.47 -8.31 -2.78
N ALA A 89 -14.50 -8.92 -3.47
CA ALA A 89 -13.25 -9.37 -2.88
C ALA A 89 -12.40 -8.21 -2.35
N GLN A 90 -12.32 -7.06 -3.04
CA GLN A 90 -11.62 -5.87 -2.54
C GLN A 90 -12.23 -5.33 -1.25
N LEU A 91 -13.56 -5.16 -1.23
CA LEU A 91 -14.26 -4.68 -0.05
C LEU A 91 -14.11 -5.66 1.13
N ALA A 92 -14.16 -6.97 0.85
CA ALA A 92 -13.94 -8.00 1.86
C ALA A 92 -12.49 -7.98 2.38
N ALA A 93 -11.50 -7.85 1.50
CA ALA A 93 -10.10 -7.76 1.87
C ALA A 93 -9.84 -6.55 2.79
N ALA A 94 -10.34 -5.36 2.41
CA ALA A 94 -10.23 -4.15 3.23
C ALA A 94 -10.81 -4.34 4.65
N ARG A 95 -11.97 -5.01 4.76
CA ARG A 95 -12.60 -5.32 6.05
C ARG A 95 -11.82 -6.36 6.87
N ALA A 96 -11.09 -7.25 6.21
CA ALA A 96 -10.30 -8.31 6.85
C ALA A 96 -8.93 -7.83 7.35
N TRP A 97 -8.48 -6.63 7.01
CA TRP A 97 -7.17 -6.11 7.45
C TRP A 97 -7.10 -5.96 8.99
N THR A 98 -6.16 -6.68 9.59
CA THR A 98 -5.84 -6.62 11.02
C THR A 98 -4.82 -5.53 11.35
N VAL A 99 -3.99 -5.15 10.37
CA VAL A 99 -3.13 -3.98 10.40
C VAL A 99 -3.55 -3.10 9.24
N ARG A 100 -4.00 -1.89 9.55
CA ARG A 100 -4.54 -0.97 8.54
C ARG A 100 -3.50 0.06 8.11
N PRO A 101 -3.45 0.43 6.83
CA PRO A 101 -2.62 1.54 6.35
C PRO A 101 -3.18 2.87 6.88
N ASP A 102 -2.39 3.93 6.81
CA ASP A 102 -2.85 5.26 7.20
C ASP A 102 -3.78 5.86 6.13
N PHE A 103 -3.56 5.50 4.86
CA PHE A 103 -4.43 5.83 3.74
C PHE A 103 -4.35 4.76 2.63
N VAL A 104 -5.32 4.78 1.72
CA VAL A 104 -5.32 3.94 0.52
C VAL A 104 -5.57 4.83 -0.70
N SER A 105 -4.80 4.63 -1.76
CA SER A 105 -5.03 5.30 -3.04
C SER A 105 -6.17 4.61 -3.78
N VAL A 106 -7.27 5.33 -4.00
CA VAL A 106 -8.46 4.87 -4.71
C VAL A 106 -8.51 5.56 -6.06
N ASN A 107 -8.34 4.80 -7.14
CA ASN A 107 -8.46 5.32 -8.50
C ASN A 107 -9.91 5.71 -8.77
N TRP A 108 -10.17 7.01 -8.93
CA TRP A 108 -11.53 7.54 -8.90
C TRP A 108 -12.36 7.16 -10.13
N HIS A 109 -11.70 6.77 -11.22
CA HIS A 109 -12.35 6.28 -12.45
C HIS A 109 -12.82 4.82 -12.35
N GLU A 110 -12.41 4.06 -11.33
CA GLU A 110 -12.84 2.68 -11.14
C GLU A 110 -14.29 2.63 -10.64
N ALA A 111 -15.10 1.70 -11.18
CA ALA A 111 -16.54 1.65 -10.91
C ALA A 111 -16.89 1.49 -9.41
N HIS A 112 -15.98 0.87 -8.63
CA HIS A 112 -16.14 0.65 -7.19
C HIS A 112 -15.44 1.70 -6.32
N ALA A 113 -14.89 2.77 -6.89
CA ALA A 113 -14.15 3.80 -6.16
C ALA A 113 -14.94 4.35 -4.95
N ARG A 114 -16.23 4.69 -5.17
CA ARG A 114 -17.09 5.20 -4.11
C ARG A 114 -17.38 4.17 -3.00
N PRO A 115 -17.88 2.96 -3.29
CA PRO A 115 -18.05 1.92 -2.27
C PRO A 115 -16.76 1.58 -1.49
N LEU A 116 -15.61 1.59 -2.17
CA LEU A 116 -14.32 1.36 -1.53
C LEU A 116 -13.94 2.51 -0.59
N ALA A 117 -14.05 3.76 -1.05
CA ALA A 117 -13.80 4.93 -0.22
C ALA A 117 -14.69 4.96 1.04
N GLU A 118 -15.99 4.71 0.89
CA GLU A 118 -16.94 4.63 2.02
C GLU A 118 -16.55 3.52 3.01
N THR A 119 -16.11 2.37 2.50
CA THR A 119 -15.63 1.25 3.33
C THR A 119 -14.36 1.61 4.10
N LEU A 120 -13.38 2.24 3.45
CA LEU A 120 -12.12 2.64 4.05
C LEU A 120 -12.32 3.68 5.15
N LEU A 121 -13.13 4.71 4.88
CA LEU A 121 -13.47 5.74 5.87
C LEU A 121 -14.20 5.14 7.08
N GLY A 122 -15.11 4.20 6.87
CA GLY A 122 -15.77 3.46 7.95
C GLY A 122 -14.82 2.61 8.80
N LEU A 123 -13.63 2.26 8.27
CA LEU A 123 -12.56 1.57 8.99
C LEU A 123 -11.54 2.54 9.61
N GLY A 124 -11.75 3.85 9.50
CA GLY A 124 -10.81 4.87 9.96
C GLY A 124 -9.54 4.98 9.12
N VAL A 125 -9.59 4.51 7.86
CA VAL A 125 -8.47 4.57 6.90
C VAL A 125 -8.69 5.77 5.98
N GLY A 126 -7.66 6.61 5.80
CA GLY A 126 -7.73 7.74 4.88
C GLY A 126 -7.90 7.32 3.42
N VAL A 127 -8.47 8.20 2.61
CA VAL A 127 -8.61 7.99 1.16
C VAL A 127 -7.79 9.03 0.43
N GLU A 128 -6.93 8.56 -0.46
CA GLU A 128 -6.25 9.40 -1.45
C GLU A 128 -6.89 9.14 -2.81
N ALA A 129 -7.56 10.14 -3.38
CA ALA A 129 -8.16 10.01 -4.70
C ALA A 129 -7.08 10.04 -5.79
N GLY A 130 -6.93 8.95 -6.54
CA GLY A 130 -6.16 8.90 -7.78
C GLY A 130 -7.02 9.44 -8.92
N LEU A 131 -6.61 10.57 -9.50
CA LEU A 131 -7.34 11.30 -10.55
C LEU A 131 -6.70 11.11 -11.92
#